data_AF-A0ABD0P6Z1-F1
#
_entry.id   AF-A0ABD0P6Z1-F1
#
_cell.length_a   1.000
_cell.length_b   1.000
_cell.length_c   1.000
_cell.angle_alpha   90.00
_cell.angle_beta   90.00
_cell.angle_gamma   90.00
#
_symmetry.space_group_name_H-M   'P 1'
#
loop_
_entity.id
_entity.type
_entity.pdbx_description
1 polymer ?
#
loop_
_entity_poly.entity_id
_entity_poly.type
_entity_poly.pdbx_seq_one_letter_code
_entity_poly.pdbx_strand_id
1 'polypeptide(L)'
;VTKLDRDPASGTALQEISFWLNLERALNRIQEKRESPEVLLTLDILKHGKRFHATVSFDTDTGLKQAVETVNDYNPLMKDFPLNDLLSATELDKIRQALVAIFTHLRKIRNTKYPIQRALRLVEAISRDLSSQLLKVLGTRKLMHVAYEEFEKVMVACFEVFQTWEDEYEKLQVLLRDIVKRKREENLKMVWRLSPAHRKLQARLDHMRRFRRQHEQLRAVIVRVLRPQ
;
A
#
# COMPACT_ATOMS: atom_id res chain seq x y z
N VAL A 1 3.77 -24.07 -5.40
CA VAL A 1 3.20 -23.15 -4.39
C VAL A 1 4.29 -22.35 -3.68
N THR A 2 5.40 -22.98 -3.26
CA THR A 2 6.49 -22.30 -2.54
C THR A 2 7.34 -21.32 -3.37
N LYS A 3 7.30 -21.42 -4.71
CA LYS A 3 7.92 -20.46 -5.65
C LYS A 3 6.96 -19.39 -6.19
N LEU A 4 5.72 -19.38 -5.69
CA LEU A 4 4.69 -18.46 -6.17
C LEU A 4 4.94 -17.12 -5.46
N ASP A 5 5.61 -16.21 -6.15
CA ASP A 5 5.82 -14.84 -5.72
C ASP A 5 5.28 -13.90 -6.80
N ARG A 6 4.58 -12.85 -6.38
CA ARG A 6 4.02 -11.85 -7.27
C ARG A 6 4.84 -10.58 -7.16
N ASP A 7 5.20 -9.99 -8.30
CA ASP A 7 5.83 -8.67 -8.31
C ASP A 7 4.85 -7.62 -7.73
N PRO A 8 5.18 -6.99 -6.59
CA PRO A 8 4.34 -5.96 -5.98
C PRO A 8 4.25 -4.66 -6.81
N ALA A 9 5.05 -4.50 -7.86
CA ALA A 9 5.07 -3.28 -8.67
C ALA A 9 3.87 -3.11 -9.63
N SER A 10 3.22 -4.21 -10.01
CA SER A 10 2.24 -4.24 -11.12
C SER A 10 0.77 -4.35 -10.67
N GLY A 11 0.50 -4.40 -9.35
CA GLY A 11 -0.85 -4.59 -8.79
C GLY A 11 -1.33 -3.46 -7.88
N THR A 12 -2.55 -3.60 -7.36
CA THR A 12 -3.04 -2.78 -6.24
C THR A 12 -2.57 -3.36 -4.90
N ALA A 13 -2.56 -2.54 -3.84
CA ALA A 13 -2.22 -3.03 -2.51
C ALA A 13 -3.17 -4.16 -2.05
N LEU A 14 -4.46 -4.09 -2.43
CA LEU A 14 -5.46 -5.12 -2.15
C LEU A 14 -5.07 -6.48 -2.72
N GLN A 15 -4.60 -6.47 -3.96
CA GLN A 15 -4.19 -7.69 -4.64
C GLN A 15 -2.98 -8.34 -3.97
N GLU A 16 -2.02 -7.56 -3.48
CA GLU A 16 -0.89 -8.08 -2.72
C GLU A 16 -1.32 -8.64 -1.35
N ILE A 17 -2.19 -7.93 -0.62
CA ILE A 17 -2.73 -8.40 0.67
C ILE A 17 -3.51 -9.70 0.50
N SER A 18 -4.43 -9.74 -0.47
CA SER A 18 -5.21 -10.93 -0.78
C SER A 18 -4.33 -12.11 -1.21
N PHE A 19 -3.23 -11.83 -1.93
CA PHE A 19 -2.26 -12.82 -2.32
C PHE A 19 -1.60 -13.46 -1.11
N TRP A 20 -1.08 -12.65 -0.17
CA TRP A 20 -0.44 -13.18 1.04
C TRP A 20 -1.39 -13.97 1.92
N LEU A 21 -2.63 -13.50 2.10
CA LEU A 21 -3.66 -14.21 2.86
C LEU A 21 -4.07 -15.53 2.20
N ASN A 22 -4.16 -15.55 0.86
CA ASN A 22 -4.46 -16.78 0.12
C ASN A 22 -3.28 -17.75 0.12
N LEU A 23 -2.04 -17.24 0.08
CA LEU A 23 -0.82 -18.03 0.20
C LEU A 23 -0.76 -18.69 1.58
N GLU A 24 -1.06 -17.96 2.66
CA GLU A 24 -1.18 -18.52 4.02
C GLU A 24 -2.17 -19.69 4.07
N ARG A 25 -3.40 -19.46 3.60
CA ARG A 25 -4.44 -20.51 3.59
C ARG A 25 -4.05 -21.72 2.74
N ALA A 26 -3.43 -21.48 1.59
CA ALA A 26 -2.97 -22.56 0.71
C ALA A 26 -1.83 -23.36 1.34
N LEU A 27 -0.86 -22.70 1.98
CA LEU A 27 0.25 -23.37 2.67
C LEU A 27 -0.24 -24.14 3.89
N ASN A 28 -1.16 -23.58 4.69
CA ASN A 28 -1.77 -24.28 5.82
C ASN A 28 -2.53 -25.53 5.36
N ARG A 29 -3.32 -25.45 4.28
CA ARG A 29 -3.97 -26.63 3.69
C ARG A 29 -2.98 -27.69 3.21
N ILE A 30 -1.87 -27.27 2.60
CA ILE A 30 -0.81 -28.21 2.17
C ILE A 30 -0.12 -28.84 3.38
N GLN A 31 0.08 -28.08 4.45
CA GLN A 31 0.63 -28.58 5.70
C GLN A 31 -0.33 -29.60 6.34
N GLU A 32 -1.62 -29.32 6.43
CA GLU A 32 -2.64 -30.28 6.89
C GLU A 32 -2.65 -31.56 6.04
N LYS A 33 -2.52 -31.44 4.71
CA LYS A 33 -2.42 -32.61 3.82
C LYS A 33 -1.14 -33.41 4.03
N ARG A 34 -0.03 -32.76 4.37
CA ARG A 34 1.22 -33.44 4.71
C ARG A 34 1.17 -34.13 6.06
N GLU A 35 0.47 -33.52 7.03
CA GLU A 35 0.27 -34.07 8.38
C GLU A 35 -0.78 -35.19 8.41
N SER A 36 -1.42 -35.49 7.27
CA SER A 36 -2.37 -36.59 7.18
C SER A 36 -1.69 -37.94 7.43
N PRO A 37 -2.36 -38.85 8.16
CA PRO A 37 -1.75 -40.12 8.57
C PRO A 37 -1.39 -41.00 7.37
N GLU A 38 -2.12 -40.89 6.26
CA GLU A 38 -1.85 -41.64 5.03
C GLU A 38 -0.52 -41.19 4.40
N VAL A 39 -0.27 -39.88 4.33
CA VAL A 39 0.96 -39.33 3.75
C VAL A 39 2.15 -39.67 4.64
N LEU A 40 2.03 -39.49 5.95
CA LEU A 40 3.08 -39.87 6.91
C LEU A 40 3.41 -41.37 6.84
N LEU A 41 2.38 -42.23 6.77
CA LEU A 41 2.58 -43.68 6.67
C LEU A 41 3.29 -44.06 5.37
N THR A 42 3.00 -43.41 4.23
CA THR A 42 3.75 -43.65 2.99
C THR A 42 5.22 -43.25 3.11
N LEU A 43 5.53 -42.16 3.81
CA LEU A 43 6.90 -41.73 4.06
C LEU A 43 7.63 -42.70 5.00
N ASP A 44 6.96 -43.23 6.02
CA ASP A 44 7.52 -44.21 6.95
C ASP A 44 7.81 -45.56 6.26
N ILE A 45 6.93 -46.01 5.34
CA ILE A 45 7.19 -47.20 4.52
C ILE A 45 8.41 -47.00 3.63
N LEU A 46 8.54 -45.84 2.98
CA LEU A 46 9.71 -45.52 2.16
C LEU A 46 11.01 -45.48 2.98
N LYS A 47 10.93 -44.98 4.22
CA LYS A 47 12.04 -44.98 5.17
C LYS A 47 12.42 -46.40 5.60
N HIS A 48 11.44 -47.24 5.92
CA HIS A 48 11.65 -48.66 6.24
C HIS A 48 12.26 -49.44 5.06
N GLY A 49 11.85 -49.10 3.83
CA GLY A 49 12.41 -49.63 2.58
C GLY A 49 13.81 -49.10 2.22
N LYS A 50 14.49 -48.39 3.13
CA LYS A 50 15.81 -47.75 2.92
C LYS A 50 15.88 -46.78 1.73
N ARG A 51 14.74 -46.26 1.26
CA ARG A 51 14.67 -45.26 0.18
C ARG A 51 14.78 -43.83 0.73
N PHE A 52 15.90 -43.55 1.41
CA PHE A 52 16.11 -42.28 2.10
C PHE A 52 16.15 -41.06 1.17
N HIS A 53 16.55 -41.23 -0.10
CA HIS A 53 16.55 -40.13 -1.06
C HIS A 53 15.17 -39.50 -1.26
N ALA A 54 14.10 -40.30 -1.28
CA ALA A 54 12.73 -39.81 -1.50
C ALA A 54 12.16 -39.11 -0.25
N THR A 55 12.50 -39.58 0.95
CA THR A 55 12.03 -38.98 2.20
C THR A 55 12.79 -37.71 2.53
N VAL A 56 14.13 -37.74 2.38
CA VAL A 56 14.98 -36.57 2.64
C VAL A 56 14.71 -35.48 1.62
N SER A 57 14.58 -35.80 0.32
CA SER A 57 14.22 -34.79 -0.70
C SER A 57 12.85 -34.19 -0.45
N PHE A 58 11.85 -34.97 -0.03
CA PHE A 58 10.53 -34.42 0.29
C PHE A 58 10.58 -33.45 1.49
N ASP A 59 11.40 -33.73 2.49
CA ASP A 59 11.56 -32.86 3.66
C ASP A 59 12.40 -31.60 3.38
N THR A 60 13.48 -31.70 2.60
CA THR A 60 14.39 -30.57 2.33
C THR A 60 13.97 -29.73 1.13
N ASP A 61 13.43 -30.35 0.09
CA ASP A 61 13.25 -29.73 -1.24
C ASP A 61 11.85 -29.10 -1.42
N THR A 62 10.92 -29.36 -0.50
CA THR A 62 9.59 -28.73 -0.55
C THR A 62 9.62 -27.23 -0.25
N GLY A 63 10.60 -26.75 0.52
CA GLY A 63 10.69 -25.34 0.96
C GLY A 63 9.49 -24.88 1.79
N LEU A 64 8.63 -25.81 2.22
CA LEU A 64 7.35 -25.52 2.86
C LEU A 64 7.55 -24.84 4.22
N LYS A 65 8.53 -25.29 5.00
CA LYS A 65 8.86 -24.69 6.31
C LYS A 65 9.26 -23.22 6.18
N GLN A 66 10.16 -22.90 5.24
CA GLN A 66 10.59 -21.51 5.00
C GLN A 66 9.45 -20.65 4.46
N ALA A 67 8.62 -21.19 3.56
CA ALA A 67 7.44 -20.49 3.05
C ALA A 67 6.42 -20.20 4.15
N VAL A 68 6.14 -21.16 5.04
CA VAL A 68 5.23 -20.96 6.18
C VAL A 68 5.80 -19.95 7.18
N GLU A 69 7.09 -20.04 7.51
CA GLU A 69 7.75 -19.09 8.41
C GLU A 69 7.71 -17.65 7.85
N THR A 70 8.05 -17.47 6.57
CA THR A 70 8.00 -16.15 5.92
C THR A 70 6.60 -15.58 5.84
N VAL A 71 5.59 -16.41 5.55
CA VAL A 71 4.19 -15.97 5.53
C VAL A 71 3.70 -15.60 6.92
N ASN A 72 4.04 -16.39 7.94
CA ASN A 72 3.72 -16.08 9.33
C ASN A 72 4.42 -14.80 9.82
N ASP A 73 5.67 -14.56 9.38
CA ASP A 73 6.39 -13.30 9.65
C ASP A 73 5.69 -12.09 9.00
N TYR A 74 5.06 -12.25 7.84
CA TYR A 74 4.35 -11.15 7.15
C TYR A 74 2.87 -11.03 7.55
N ASN A 75 2.29 -12.06 8.16
CA ASN A 75 0.88 -12.11 8.53
C ASN A 75 0.42 -10.93 9.40
N PRO A 76 1.18 -10.48 10.43
CA PRO A 76 0.78 -9.31 11.24
C PRO A 76 0.65 -8.00 10.44
N LEU A 77 1.34 -7.90 9.30
CA LEU A 77 1.30 -6.75 8.39
C LEU A 77 0.20 -6.89 7.32
N MET A 78 -0.09 -8.11 6.86
CA MET A 78 -1.07 -8.34 5.80
C MET A 78 -2.48 -8.53 6.35
N LYS A 79 -2.61 -8.98 7.60
CA LYS A 79 -3.89 -9.17 8.27
C LYS A 79 -4.48 -7.84 8.77
N ASP A 80 -5.80 -7.71 8.62
CA ASP A 80 -6.60 -6.56 9.06
C ASP A 80 -6.07 -5.22 8.53
N PHE A 81 -5.59 -5.20 7.28
CA PHE A 81 -5.06 -3.99 6.66
C PHE A 81 -6.21 -3.02 6.29
N PRO A 82 -6.21 -1.77 6.79
CA PRO A 82 -7.35 -0.85 6.65
C PRO A 82 -7.38 -0.13 5.29
N LEU A 83 -7.24 -0.86 4.17
CA LEU A 83 -7.37 -0.24 2.84
C LEU A 83 -8.83 -0.04 2.40
N ASN A 84 -9.75 -0.83 2.96
CA ASN A 84 -11.16 -0.76 2.59
C ASN A 84 -11.75 0.61 2.96
N ASP A 85 -11.25 1.22 4.03
CA ASP A 85 -11.64 2.57 4.45
C ASP A 85 -11.27 3.61 3.38
N LEU A 86 -10.11 3.46 2.73
CA LEU A 86 -9.70 4.33 1.63
C LEU A 86 -10.54 4.07 0.37
N LEU A 87 -10.81 2.81 0.05
CA LEU A 87 -11.55 2.45 -1.17
C LEU A 87 -13.05 2.77 -1.11
N SER A 88 -13.61 2.80 0.09
CA SER A 88 -15.02 3.12 0.36
C SER A 88 -15.27 4.59 0.72
N ALA A 89 -14.21 5.37 0.97
CA ALA A 89 -14.34 6.78 1.33
C ALA A 89 -14.97 7.62 0.21
N THR A 90 -16.04 8.33 0.55
CA THR A 90 -16.71 9.32 -0.31
C THR A 90 -16.38 10.76 0.07
N GLU A 91 -15.81 10.96 1.25
CA GLU A 91 -15.47 12.26 1.84
C GLU A 91 -13.96 12.39 2.01
N LEU A 92 -13.44 13.61 1.83
CA LEU A 92 -12.02 13.90 1.97
C LEU A 92 -11.50 13.66 3.39
N ASP A 93 -12.33 13.93 4.41
CA ASP A 93 -11.99 13.63 5.81
C ASP A 93 -11.82 12.13 6.07
N LYS A 94 -12.66 11.29 5.46
CA LYS A 94 -12.54 9.84 5.55
C LYS A 94 -11.30 9.33 4.83
N ILE A 95 -10.92 9.92 3.70
CA ILE A 95 -9.65 9.62 3.03
C ILE A 95 -8.49 9.94 3.95
N ARG A 96 -8.49 11.11 4.61
CA ARG A 96 -7.45 11.50 5.58
C ARG A 96 -7.36 10.50 6.74
N GLN A 97 -8.49 10.13 7.34
CA GLN A 97 -8.53 9.15 8.43
C GLN A 97 -8.03 7.77 7.99
N ALA A 98 -8.43 7.30 6.80
CA ALA A 98 -7.97 6.05 6.23
C ALA A 98 -6.44 6.07 5.99
N LEU A 99 -5.89 7.18 5.50
CA LEU A 99 -4.44 7.33 5.35
C LEU A 99 -3.70 7.20 6.68
N VAL A 100 -4.18 7.85 7.73
CA VAL A 100 -3.59 7.74 9.07
C VAL A 100 -3.69 6.31 9.59
N ALA A 101 -4.84 5.64 9.43
CA ALA A 101 -5.03 4.24 9.82
C ALA A 101 -4.08 3.30 9.06
N ILE A 102 -3.89 3.52 7.76
CA ILE A 102 -2.97 2.75 6.93
C ILE A 102 -1.51 2.96 7.39
N PHE A 103 -1.07 4.21 7.56
CA PHE A 103 0.31 4.49 7.98
C PHE A 103 0.62 4.03 9.40
N THR A 104 -0.34 4.10 10.32
CA THR A 104 -0.19 3.55 11.67
C THR A 104 -0.08 2.03 11.65
N HIS A 105 -0.88 1.34 10.81
CA HIS A 105 -0.77 -0.11 10.60
C HIS A 105 0.60 -0.50 9.99
N LEU A 106 1.09 0.26 9.01
CA LEU A 106 2.40 0.04 8.38
C LEU A 106 3.59 0.13 9.36
N ARG A 107 3.43 0.74 10.55
CA ARG A 107 4.50 0.74 11.58
C ARG A 107 4.84 -0.65 12.10
N LYS A 108 3.96 -1.64 11.89
CA LYS A 108 4.18 -3.06 12.21
C LYS A 108 5.33 -3.68 11.40
N ILE A 109 5.78 -3.03 10.31
CA ILE A 109 6.97 -3.45 9.53
C ILE A 109 8.22 -3.60 10.43
N ARG A 110 8.31 -2.88 11.56
CA ARG A 110 9.44 -3.05 12.50
C ARG A 110 9.56 -4.46 13.07
N ASN A 111 8.44 -5.16 13.22
CA ASN A 111 8.38 -6.48 13.84
C ASN A 111 8.36 -7.61 12.81
N THR A 112 8.23 -7.27 11.52
CA THR A 112 8.20 -8.24 10.43
C THR A 112 9.49 -8.14 9.61
N LYS A 113 9.92 -9.25 8.99
CA LYS A 113 11.12 -9.23 8.11
C LYS A 113 10.81 -8.69 6.72
N TYR A 114 9.75 -7.90 6.55
CA TYR A 114 9.24 -7.51 5.23
C TYR A 114 10.30 -6.71 4.43
N PRO A 115 10.60 -7.08 3.17
CA PRO A 115 11.64 -6.42 2.40
C PRO A 115 11.30 -4.96 2.14
N ILE A 116 12.27 -4.07 2.39
CA ILE A 116 12.07 -2.62 2.26
C ILE A 116 11.70 -2.24 0.83
N GLN A 117 12.31 -2.85 -0.18
CA GLN A 117 11.96 -2.57 -1.58
C GLN A 117 10.49 -2.90 -1.87
N ARG A 118 9.97 -4.01 -1.32
CA ARG A 118 8.54 -4.35 -1.44
C ARG A 118 7.66 -3.36 -0.68
N ALA A 119 8.08 -2.91 0.50
CA ALA A 119 7.38 -1.86 1.25
C ALA A 119 7.26 -0.56 0.46
N LEU A 120 8.34 -0.13 -0.22
CA LEU A 120 8.29 1.05 -1.09
C LEU A 120 7.29 0.83 -2.24
N ARG A 121 7.25 -0.36 -2.86
CA ARG A 121 6.27 -0.67 -3.92
C ARG A 121 4.83 -0.67 -3.41
N LEU A 122 4.59 -1.22 -2.22
CA LEU A 122 3.28 -1.20 -1.58
C LEU A 122 2.83 0.25 -1.31
N VAL A 123 3.73 1.11 -0.82
CA VAL A 123 3.45 2.55 -0.65
C VAL A 123 3.16 3.24 -1.99
N GLU A 124 3.86 2.87 -3.07
CA GLU A 124 3.58 3.36 -4.41
C GLU A 124 2.17 2.95 -4.88
N ALA A 125 1.77 1.70 -4.62
CA ALA A 125 0.42 1.20 -4.91
C ALA A 125 -0.65 1.95 -4.10
N ILE A 126 -0.44 2.18 -2.80
CA ILE A 126 -1.36 3.00 -1.99
C ILE A 126 -1.47 4.41 -2.57
N SER A 127 -0.37 5.01 -3.03
CA SER A 127 -0.43 6.32 -3.70
C SER A 127 -1.25 6.30 -4.99
N ARG A 128 -1.28 5.19 -5.74
CA ARG A 128 -2.13 5.04 -6.93
C ARG A 128 -3.60 4.89 -6.55
N ASP A 129 -3.88 4.14 -5.48
CA ASP A 129 -5.23 3.99 -4.94
C ASP A 129 -5.77 5.32 -4.41
N LEU A 130 -4.94 6.09 -3.68
CA LEU A 130 -5.25 7.45 -3.23
C LEU A 130 -5.58 8.38 -4.41
N SER A 131 -4.75 8.37 -5.46
CA SER A 131 -5.00 9.20 -6.65
C SER A 131 -6.31 8.83 -7.34
N SER A 132 -6.64 7.54 -7.42
CA SER A 132 -7.89 7.06 -8.01
C SER A 132 -9.10 7.49 -7.19
N GLN A 133 -9.03 7.37 -5.86
CA GLN A 133 -10.11 7.80 -4.97
C GLN A 133 -10.30 9.31 -4.95
N LEU A 134 -9.20 10.08 -4.93
CA LEU A 134 -9.28 11.54 -5.06
C LEU A 134 -9.95 11.93 -6.38
N LEU A 135 -9.58 11.32 -7.50
CA LEU A 135 -10.24 11.57 -8.79
C LEU A 135 -11.74 11.21 -8.76
N LYS A 136 -12.12 10.12 -8.09
CA LYS A 136 -13.53 9.72 -7.92
C LYS A 136 -14.31 10.76 -7.11
N VAL A 137 -13.79 11.21 -5.97
CA VAL A 137 -14.43 12.25 -5.13
C VAL A 137 -14.49 13.57 -5.89
N LEU A 138 -13.40 13.99 -6.52
CA LEU A 138 -13.32 15.24 -7.31
C LEU A 138 -14.25 15.23 -8.53
N GLY A 139 -14.42 14.07 -9.18
CA GLY A 139 -15.29 13.90 -10.34
C GLY A 139 -16.77 14.19 -10.02
N THR A 140 -17.23 13.84 -8.82
CA THR A 140 -18.61 14.13 -8.39
C THR A 140 -18.88 15.61 -8.13
N ARG A 141 -17.84 16.40 -7.78
CA ARG A 141 -18.00 17.78 -7.32
C ARG A 141 -17.98 18.84 -8.43
N LYS A 142 -17.79 18.44 -9.70
CA LYS A 142 -17.80 19.33 -10.90
C LYS A 142 -17.19 20.72 -10.63
N LEU A 143 -15.94 20.74 -10.12
CA LEU A 143 -15.26 21.93 -9.58
C LEU A 143 -15.29 23.18 -10.46
N MET A 144 -15.42 23.05 -11.77
CA MET A 144 -15.46 24.16 -12.72
C MET A 144 -16.83 24.85 -12.84
N HIS A 145 -17.91 24.24 -12.33
CA HIS A 145 -19.27 24.80 -12.39
C HIS A 145 -19.74 25.37 -11.05
N VAL A 146 -19.05 25.00 -9.97
CA VAL A 146 -19.38 25.39 -8.60
C VAL A 146 -18.85 26.81 -8.30
N ALA A 147 -19.44 27.49 -7.32
CA ALA A 147 -18.98 28.80 -6.83
C ALA A 147 -17.55 28.74 -6.25
N TYR A 148 -16.87 29.89 -6.18
CA TYR A 148 -15.48 29.95 -5.71
C TYR A 148 -15.33 29.49 -4.25
N GLU A 149 -16.29 29.81 -3.37
CA GLU A 149 -16.24 29.48 -1.94
C GLU A 149 -16.25 27.96 -1.69
N GLU A 150 -17.14 27.24 -2.37
CA GLU A 150 -17.19 25.77 -2.28
C GLU A 150 -15.97 25.12 -2.93
N PHE A 151 -15.48 25.69 -4.03
CA PHE A 151 -14.21 25.27 -4.63
C PHE A 151 -13.05 25.42 -3.63
N GLU A 152 -12.94 26.57 -2.95
CA GLU A 152 -11.88 26.82 -1.99
C GLU A 152 -11.92 25.84 -0.81
N LYS A 153 -13.10 25.58 -0.24
CA LYS A 153 -13.30 24.57 0.81
C LYS A 153 -12.80 23.19 0.37
N VAL A 154 -13.16 22.75 -0.83
CA VAL A 154 -12.72 21.45 -1.37
C VAL A 154 -11.22 21.44 -1.63
N MET A 155 -10.66 22.52 -2.17
CA MET A 155 -9.24 22.61 -2.44
C MET A 155 -8.43 22.55 -1.14
N VAL A 156 -8.82 23.30 -0.10
CA VAL A 156 -8.17 23.26 1.22
C VAL A 156 -8.20 21.84 1.78
N ALA A 157 -9.36 21.18 1.80
CA ALA A 157 -9.48 19.81 2.27
C ALA A 157 -8.61 18.81 1.47
N CYS A 158 -8.50 18.97 0.14
CA CYS A 158 -7.59 18.16 -0.68
C CYS A 158 -6.12 18.40 -0.33
N PHE A 159 -5.71 19.65 -0.11
CA PHE A 159 -4.33 19.96 0.30
C PHE A 159 -4.01 19.46 1.71
N GLU A 160 -4.98 19.47 2.63
CA GLU A 160 -4.82 18.82 3.94
C GLU A 160 -4.57 17.31 3.78
N VAL A 161 -5.31 16.63 2.90
CA VAL A 161 -5.06 15.20 2.60
C VAL A 161 -3.64 14.99 2.05
N PHE A 162 -3.17 15.83 1.13
CA PHE A 162 -1.79 15.72 0.62
C PHE A 162 -0.74 16.00 1.72
N GLN A 163 -0.96 17.00 2.57
CA GLN A 163 -0.06 17.31 3.67
C GLN A 163 0.02 16.14 4.67
N THR A 164 -1.12 15.59 5.07
CA THR A 164 -1.14 14.42 5.97
C THR A 164 -0.46 13.19 5.36
N TRP A 165 -0.56 13.01 4.03
CA TRP A 165 0.23 11.98 3.34
C TRP A 165 1.73 12.26 3.48
N GLU A 166 2.18 13.47 3.18
CA GLU A 166 3.60 13.83 3.26
C GLU A 166 4.16 13.65 4.68
N ASP A 167 3.45 14.14 5.69
CA ASP A 167 3.87 14.05 7.10
C ASP A 167 3.96 12.59 7.59
N GLU A 168 2.95 11.76 7.33
CA GLU A 168 2.97 10.35 7.74
C GLU A 168 3.96 9.53 6.91
N TYR A 169 4.12 9.85 5.64
CA TYR A 169 5.11 9.21 4.79
C TYR A 169 6.54 9.55 5.22
N GLU A 170 6.82 10.78 5.64
CA GLU A 170 8.12 11.17 6.21
C GLU A 170 8.42 10.38 7.49
N LYS A 171 7.44 10.24 8.40
CA LYS A 171 7.59 9.37 9.60
C LYS A 171 7.88 7.92 9.22
N LEU A 172 7.24 7.40 8.18
CA LEU A 172 7.50 6.06 7.67
C LEU A 172 8.90 5.95 7.05
N GLN A 173 9.39 6.97 6.35
CA GLN A 173 10.76 6.98 5.84
C GLN A 173 11.78 6.94 6.97
N VAL A 174 11.57 7.70 8.05
CA VAL A 174 12.45 7.67 9.23
C VAL A 174 12.49 6.25 9.82
N LEU A 175 11.32 5.62 10.00
CA LEU A 175 11.21 4.25 10.48
C LEU A 175 11.94 3.26 9.56
N LEU A 176 11.78 3.37 8.23
CA LEU A 176 12.48 2.52 7.28
C LEU A 176 14.01 2.72 7.34
N ARG A 177 14.50 3.97 7.50
CA ARG A 177 15.93 4.25 7.67
C ARG A 177 16.47 3.62 8.96
N ASP A 178 15.71 3.64 10.04
CA ASP A 178 16.09 2.97 11.29
C ASP A 178 16.21 1.45 11.12
N ILE A 179 15.30 0.84 10.36
CA ILE A 179 15.38 -0.60 10.02
C ILE A 179 16.63 -0.89 9.19
N VAL A 180 16.93 -0.07 8.18
CA VAL A 180 18.16 -0.21 7.37
C VAL A 180 19.41 -0.11 8.24
N LYS A 181 19.45 0.87 9.16
CA LYS A 181 20.58 1.08 10.06
C LYS A 181 20.82 -0.11 10.99
N ARG A 182 19.75 -0.81 11.40
CA ARG A 182 19.85 -2.04 12.21
C ARG A 182 20.29 -3.26 11.39
N LYS A 183 19.95 -3.34 10.10
CA LYS A 183 20.28 -4.45 9.19
C LYS A 183 21.61 -4.28 8.44
N ARG A 184 22.55 -3.48 8.98
CA ARG A 184 23.76 -2.93 8.31
C ARG A 184 24.76 -3.95 7.71
N GLU A 185 24.49 -5.25 7.71
CA GLU A 185 25.37 -6.28 7.14
C GLU A 185 25.10 -6.61 5.66
N GLU A 186 23.90 -6.35 5.13
CA GLU A 186 23.67 -6.53 3.69
C GLU A 186 23.89 -5.22 2.93
N ASN A 187 24.99 -5.18 2.15
CA ASN A 187 25.37 -4.12 1.23
C ASN A 187 24.22 -3.73 0.27
N LEU A 188 23.35 -2.83 0.70
CA LEU A 188 22.25 -2.33 -0.12
C LEU A 188 22.52 -0.90 -0.54
N LYS A 189 22.89 -0.72 -1.81
CA LYS A 189 22.70 0.54 -2.54
C LYS A 189 21.19 0.78 -2.67
N MET A 190 20.56 1.20 -1.58
CA MET A 190 19.13 1.44 -1.52
C MET A 190 18.79 2.71 -2.27
N VAL A 191 18.20 2.54 -3.45
CA VAL A 191 17.69 3.65 -4.22
C VAL A 191 16.25 3.91 -3.79
N TRP A 192 16.05 4.99 -3.05
CA TRP A 192 14.74 5.51 -2.64
C TRP A 192 14.03 6.16 -3.83
N ARG A 193 13.78 5.40 -4.90
CA ARG A 193 13.06 5.88 -6.07
C ARG A 193 11.56 5.74 -5.83
N LEU A 194 10.97 6.73 -5.17
CA LEU A 194 9.52 6.87 -5.07
C LEU A 194 9.07 8.11 -5.83
N SER A 195 8.37 7.88 -6.93
CA SER A 195 7.59 8.91 -7.62
C SER A 195 6.10 8.64 -7.40
N PRO A 196 5.52 9.13 -6.29
CA PRO A 196 4.12 8.87 -6.03
C PRO A 196 3.22 9.48 -7.10
N ALA A 197 2.21 8.73 -7.54
CA ALA A 197 1.29 9.15 -8.59
C ALA A 197 0.50 10.42 -8.21
N HIS A 198 0.21 10.59 -6.92
CA HIS A 198 -0.59 11.72 -6.42
C HIS A 198 0.12 13.08 -6.58
N ARG A 199 1.46 13.13 -6.71
CA ARG A 199 2.18 14.40 -6.95
C ARG A 199 1.80 15.07 -8.28
N LYS A 200 1.54 14.28 -9.32
CA LYS A 200 1.05 14.81 -10.60
C LYS A 200 -0.35 15.39 -10.46
N LEU A 201 -1.20 14.75 -9.65
CA LEU A 201 -2.54 15.24 -9.33
C LEU A 201 -2.48 16.54 -8.52
N GLN A 202 -1.61 16.60 -7.51
CA GLN A 202 -1.38 17.79 -6.68
C GLN A 202 -0.96 18.99 -7.52
N ALA A 203 0.03 18.83 -8.41
CA ALA A 203 0.46 19.92 -9.31
C ALA A 203 -0.67 20.41 -10.22
N ARG A 204 -1.52 19.50 -10.72
CA ARG A 204 -2.71 19.85 -11.51
C ARG A 204 -3.73 20.62 -10.69
N LEU A 205 -3.97 20.22 -9.44
CA LEU A 205 -4.87 20.90 -8.51
C LEU A 205 -4.35 22.29 -8.14
N ASP A 206 -3.03 22.45 -7.95
CA ASP A 206 -2.40 23.76 -7.76
C ASP A 206 -2.62 24.70 -8.95
N HIS A 207 -2.49 24.18 -10.18
CA HIS A 207 -2.77 24.96 -11.38
C HIS A 207 -4.25 25.41 -11.41
N MET A 208 -5.19 24.51 -11.09
CA MET A 208 -6.60 24.85 -11.01
C MET A 208 -6.90 25.91 -9.95
N ARG A 209 -6.24 25.83 -8.78
CA ARG A 209 -6.38 26.83 -7.71
C ARG A 209 -5.91 28.21 -8.16
N ARG A 210 -4.74 28.28 -8.79
CA ARG A 210 -4.19 29.55 -9.33
C ARG A 210 -5.11 30.12 -10.41
N PHE A 211 -5.58 29.28 -11.34
CA PHE A 211 -6.49 29.69 -12.40
C PHE A 211 -7.78 30.31 -11.86
N ARG A 212 -8.46 29.64 -10.92
CA ARG A 212 -9.71 30.18 -10.35
C ARG A 212 -9.48 31.43 -9.50
N ARG A 213 -8.35 31.52 -8.79
CA ARG A 213 -7.99 32.73 -8.04
C ARG A 213 -7.78 33.92 -8.98
N GLN A 214 -7.07 33.71 -10.09
CA GLN A 214 -6.88 34.75 -11.11
C GLN A 214 -8.20 35.15 -11.76
N HIS A 215 -9.08 34.20 -12.08
CA HIS A 215 -10.42 34.48 -12.61
C HIS A 215 -11.23 35.37 -11.66
N GLU A 216 -11.24 35.06 -10.36
CA GLU A 216 -12.02 35.86 -9.40
C GLU A 216 -11.40 37.24 -9.16
N GLN A 217 -10.07 37.36 -9.17
CA GLN A 217 -9.37 38.64 -9.15
C GLN A 217 -9.74 39.50 -10.36
N LEU A 218 -9.73 38.92 -11.57
CA LEU A 218 -10.12 39.63 -12.79
C LEU A 218 -11.59 40.08 -12.72
N ARG A 219 -12.50 39.20 -12.30
CA ARG A 219 -13.92 39.53 -12.12
C ARG A 219 -14.11 40.68 -11.14
N ALA A 220 -13.42 40.66 -10.00
CA ALA A 220 -13.49 41.72 -8.99
C ALA A 220 -12.98 43.07 -9.53
N VAL A 221 -11.87 43.06 -10.27
CA VAL A 221 -11.32 44.28 -10.91
C VAL A 221 -12.29 44.81 -11.96
N ILE A 222 -12.82 43.96 -12.83
CA ILE A 222 -13.77 44.34 -13.88
C ILE A 222 -15.05 44.92 -13.29
N VAL A 223 -15.65 44.29 -12.28
CA VAL A 223 -16.85 44.81 -11.61
C VAL A 223 -16.59 46.15 -10.93
N ARG A 224 -15.39 46.34 -10.35
CA ARG A 224 -15.02 47.62 -9.73
C ARG A 224 -14.83 48.74 -10.77
N VAL A 225 -14.31 48.41 -11.95
CA VAL A 225 -14.01 49.40 -13.02
C VAL A 225 -15.23 49.69 -13.91
N LEU A 226 -16.12 48.72 -14.14
CA LEU A 226 -17.28 48.84 -15.02
C LEU A 226 -18.60 49.19 -14.32
N ARG A 227 -18.62 49.40 -12.99
CA ARG A 227 -19.81 49.95 -12.33
C ARG A 227 -20.01 51.40 -12.78
N PRO A 228 -21.15 51.76 -13.41
CA PRO A 228 -21.49 53.16 -13.64
C PRO A 228 -21.64 53.86 -12.30
N GLN A 229 -21.18 55.11 -12.20
CA GLN A 229 -21.59 56.01 -11.13
C GLN A 229 -23.10 56.25 -11.20
#